data_AF-A0A413Q4B8-F1
#
_entry.id   AF-A0A413Q4B8-F1
#
_cell.length_a   1.000
_cell.length_b   1.000
_cell.length_c   1.000
_cell.angle_alpha   90.00
_cell.angle_beta   90.00
_cell.angle_gamma   90.00
#
_symmetry.space_group_name_H-M   'P 1'
#
loop_
_entity.id
_entity.type
_entity.pdbx_description
1 polymer ?
#
loop_
_entity_poly.entity_id
_entity_poly.type
_entity_poly.pdbx_seq_one_letter_code
_entity_poly.pdbx_strand_id
1 'polypeptide(L)'
;MKSLNKIACFLMLCWMVVIFMFSAEPDTESSELSGSVSYRIVSVVNTITASHWDEKELLDKAELIEYPVRKCAHMSEYAILTLLGFLTFSFLHGRRSFLIPIGVTFLYACTDEFHQLFVPGRAGRFTDVLIDTTGGIIMLLFIALVTHVARKKHTAGAVKQKI
;
A
#
# COMPACT_ATOMS: atom_id res chain seq x y z
N MET A 1 19.12 -5.79 16.00
CA MET A 1 17.80 -6.40 15.67
C MET A 1 16.71 -6.02 16.68
N LYS A 2 16.87 -6.27 17.99
CA LYS A 2 15.81 -5.95 18.98
C LYS A 2 15.38 -4.48 19.03
N SER A 3 16.31 -3.53 18.85
CA SER A 3 15.98 -2.09 18.77
C SER A 3 15.21 -1.72 17.50
N LEU A 4 15.62 -2.27 16.35
CA LEU A 4 14.97 -2.04 15.06
C LEU A 4 13.51 -2.51 15.07
N ASN A 5 13.23 -3.69 15.66
CA ASN A 5 11.87 -4.22 15.71
C ASN A 5 10.95 -3.37 16.59
N LYS A 6 11.48 -2.74 17.65
CA LYS A 6 10.72 -1.80 18.49
C LYS A 6 10.40 -0.51 17.74
N ILE A 7 11.38 0.03 16.99
CA ILE A 7 11.17 1.20 16.14
C ILE A 7 10.14 0.88 15.06
N ALA A 8 10.27 -0.26 14.36
CA ALA A 8 9.32 -0.71 13.35
C ALA A 8 7.91 -0.90 13.94
N CYS A 9 7.79 -1.45 15.15
CA CYS A 9 6.51 -1.59 15.84
C CYS A 9 5.87 -0.24 16.11
N PHE A 10 6.65 0.71 16.63
CA PHE A 10 6.18 2.08 16.84
C PHE A 10 5.70 2.73 15.53
N LEU A 11 6.51 2.63 14.47
CA LEU A 11 6.13 3.14 13.15
C LEU A 11 4.89 2.44 12.58
N MET A 12 4.75 1.12 12.79
CA MET A 12 3.57 0.36 12.39
C MET A 12 2.31 0.89 13.08
N LEU A 13 2.37 1.14 14.38
CA LEU A 13 1.26 1.71 15.13
C LEU A 13 0.92 3.14 14.67
N CYS A 14 1.94 3.99 14.46
CA CYS A 14 1.73 5.32 13.88
C CYS A 14 1.08 5.24 12.49
N TRP A 15 1.50 4.27 11.67
CA TRP A 15 0.95 4.09 10.34
C TRP A 15 -0.50 3.60 10.37
N MET A 16 -0.86 2.72 11.31
CA MET A 16 -2.26 2.35 11.56
C MET A 16 -3.09 3.59 11.92
N VAL A 17 -2.56 4.50 12.74
CA VAL A 17 -3.27 5.77 13.01
C VAL A 17 -3.46 6.59 11.72
N VAL A 18 -2.45 6.66 10.84
CA VAL A 18 -2.59 7.37 9.55
C VAL A 18 -3.69 6.75 8.69
N ILE A 19 -3.73 5.42 8.55
CA ILE A 19 -4.78 4.72 7.79
C ILE A 19 -6.16 5.01 8.39
N PHE A 20 -6.28 4.92 9.72
CA PHE A 20 -7.52 5.23 10.42
C PHE A 20 -8.00 6.66 10.16
N MET A 21 -7.08 7.63 10.15
CA MET A 21 -7.41 9.03 9.86
C MET A 21 -7.95 9.21 8.43
N PHE A 22 -7.33 8.58 7.44
CA PHE A 22 -7.84 8.62 6.06
C PHE A 22 -9.17 7.88 5.90
N SER A 23 -9.35 6.77 6.62
CA SER A 23 -10.60 6.00 6.59
C SER A 23 -11.77 6.69 7.29
N ALA A 24 -11.47 7.58 8.25
CA ALA A 24 -12.46 8.40 8.93
C ALA A 24 -13.00 9.57 8.07
N GLU A 25 -12.38 9.86 6.92
CA GLU A 25 -12.87 10.90 6.01
C GLU A 25 -14.15 10.45 5.28
N PRO A 26 -15.17 11.32 5.17
CA PRO A 26 -16.36 11.05 4.38
C PRO A 26 -16.04 10.75 2.91
N ASP A 27 -16.92 10.00 2.27
CA ASP A 27 -16.70 9.53 0.90
C ASP A 27 -16.47 10.67 -0.11
N THR A 28 -17.16 11.80 0.07
CA THR A 28 -17.03 13.00 -0.77
C THR A 28 -15.62 13.60 -0.71
N GLU A 29 -15.09 13.79 0.51
CA GLU A 29 -13.75 14.36 0.73
C GLU A 29 -12.67 13.42 0.17
N SER A 30 -12.79 12.12 0.44
CA SER A 30 -11.84 11.12 -0.07
C SER A 30 -11.86 11.04 -1.60
N SER A 31 -13.03 11.25 -2.23
CA SER A 31 -13.21 11.28 -3.69
C SER A 31 -12.64 12.56 -4.31
N GLU A 32 -12.74 13.71 -3.63
CA GLU A 32 -12.14 14.96 -4.10
C GLU A 32 -10.61 14.89 -4.10
N LEU A 33 -10.01 14.33 -3.05
CA LEU A 33 -8.55 14.16 -2.96
C LEU A 33 -8.02 13.29 -4.11
N SER A 34 -8.62 12.11 -4.30
CA SER A 34 -8.27 11.18 -5.35
C SER A 34 -8.57 11.74 -6.75
N GLY A 35 -9.65 12.52 -6.90
CA GLY A 35 -9.95 13.28 -8.12
C GLY A 35 -8.87 14.30 -8.47
N SER A 36 -8.37 15.06 -7.48
CA SER A 36 -7.28 16.03 -7.68
C SER A 36 -5.97 15.35 -8.09
N VAL A 37 -5.63 14.22 -7.46
CA VAL A 37 -4.48 13.40 -7.86
C VAL A 37 -4.65 12.87 -9.28
N SER A 38 -5.84 12.40 -9.63
CA SER A 38 -6.18 11.89 -10.95
C SER A 38 -6.06 12.96 -12.02
N TYR A 39 -6.58 14.16 -11.78
CA TYR A 39 -6.42 15.31 -12.68
C TYR A 39 -4.94 15.65 -12.90
N ARG A 40 -4.13 15.66 -11.83
CA ARG A 40 -2.68 15.89 -11.95
C ARG A 40 -2.01 14.82 -12.81
N ILE A 41 -2.33 13.54 -12.59
CA ILE A 41 -1.78 12.45 -13.41
C ILE A 41 -2.14 12.65 -14.88
N VAL A 42 -3.42 12.90 -15.19
CA VAL A 42 -3.88 13.10 -16.57
C VAL A 42 -3.24 14.34 -17.19
N SER A 43 -3.06 15.44 -16.45
CA SER A 43 -2.39 16.66 -16.94
C SER A 43 -0.93 16.42 -17.29
N VAL A 44 -0.21 15.63 -16.49
CA VAL A 44 1.18 15.25 -16.74
C VAL A 44 1.25 14.35 -17.98
N VAL A 45 0.33 13.38 -18.09
CA VAL A 45 0.23 12.53 -19.29
C VAL A 45 -0.01 13.39 -20.53
N ASN A 46 -1.01 14.28 -20.52
CA ASN A 46 -1.32 15.18 -21.64
C ASN A 46 -0.09 15.98 -22.10
N THR A 47 0.71 16.44 -21.14
CA THR A 47 1.95 17.19 -21.40
C THR A 47 3.04 16.31 -22.01
N ILE A 48 3.26 15.11 -21.46
CA ILE A 48 4.30 14.18 -21.92
C ILE A 48 3.97 13.60 -23.31
N THR A 49 2.70 13.28 -23.55
CA THR A 49 2.24 12.65 -24.80
C THR A 49 1.88 13.68 -25.88
N ALA A 50 1.97 14.98 -25.57
CA ALA A 50 1.54 16.07 -26.43
C ALA A 50 0.14 15.80 -27.03
N SER A 51 -0.78 15.30 -26.20
CA SER A 51 -2.12 14.88 -26.66
C SER A 51 -3.07 16.04 -26.88
N HIS A 52 -2.76 17.23 -26.36
CA HIS A 52 -3.52 18.47 -26.53
C HIS A 52 -5.00 18.35 -26.13
N TRP A 53 -5.30 17.54 -25.11
CA TRP A 53 -6.65 17.45 -24.56
C TRP A 53 -7.09 18.79 -23.98
N ASP A 54 -8.35 19.14 -24.24
CA ASP A 54 -8.98 20.30 -23.65
C ASP A 54 -9.39 20.06 -22.19
N GLU A 55 -9.83 21.11 -21.49
CA GLU A 55 -10.18 21.02 -20.07
C GLU A 55 -11.28 19.98 -19.79
N LYS A 56 -12.25 19.85 -20.70
CA LYS A 56 -13.34 18.90 -20.54
C LYS A 56 -12.80 17.47 -20.68
N GLU A 57 -11.98 17.21 -21.68
CA GLU A 57 -11.36 15.90 -21.88
C GLU A 57 -10.43 15.51 -20.72
N LEU A 58 -9.74 16.48 -20.10
CA LEU A 58 -8.92 16.25 -18.91
C LEU A 58 -9.78 15.79 -17.72
N LEU A 59 -10.88 16.49 -17.46
CA LEU A 59 -11.82 16.16 -16.38
C LEU A 59 -12.47 14.78 -16.60
N ASP A 60 -12.97 14.52 -17.81
CA ASP A 60 -13.58 13.23 -18.17
C ASP A 60 -12.58 12.07 -17.95
N LYS A 61 -11.31 12.25 -18.34
CA LYS A 61 -10.26 11.24 -18.13
C LYS A 61 -9.84 11.10 -16.67
N ALA A 62 -9.82 12.19 -15.91
CA ALA A 62 -9.51 12.17 -14.49
C ALA A 62 -10.57 11.39 -13.72
N GLU A 63 -11.85 11.59 -14.02
CA GLU A 63 -12.96 10.84 -13.44
C GLU A 63 -12.85 9.33 -13.76
N LEU A 64 -12.48 8.98 -14.99
CA LEU A 64 -12.28 7.57 -15.39
C LEU A 64 -11.18 6.85 -14.58
N ILE A 65 -10.13 7.57 -14.16
CA ILE A 65 -9.02 6.97 -13.41
C ILE A 65 -9.10 7.21 -11.89
N GLU A 66 -10.07 8.00 -11.41
CA GLU A 66 -10.24 8.33 -10.00
C GLU A 66 -10.33 7.07 -9.15
N TYR A 67 -11.31 6.20 -9.46
CA TYR A 67 -11.51 4.96 -8.74
C TYR A 67 -10.25 4.07 -8.65
N PRO A 68 -9.55 3.73 -9.76
CA PRO A 68 -8.33 2.94 -9.66
C PRO A 68 -7.18 3.67 -8.95
N VAL A 69 -7.07 5.01 -9.05
CA VAL A 69 -6.09 5.80 -8.29
C VAL A 69 -6.37 5.68 -6.79
N ARG A 70 -7.62 5.84 -6.37
CA ARG A 70 -8.04 5.68 -4.96
C ARG A 70 -7.75 4.28 -4.44
N LYS A 71 -8.07 3.22 -5.21
CA LYS A 71 -7.76 1.84 -4.82
C LYS A 71 -6.25 1.58 -4.75
N CYS A 72 -5.45 2.15 -5.65
CA CYS A 72 -3.99 2.07 -5.57
C CYS A 72 -3.43 2.78 -4.33
N ALA A 73 -4.03 3.90 -3.90
CA ALA A 73 -3.64 4.60 -2.67
C ALA A 73 -3.85 3.69 -1.44
N HIS A 74 -5.04 3.12 -1.27
CA HIS A 74 -5.33 2.18 -0.19
C HIS A 74 -4.42 0.93 -0.24
N MET A 75 -4.27 0.31 -1.42
CA MET A 75 -3.32 -0.80 -1.58
C MET A 75 -1.90 -0.44 -1.13
N SER A 76 -1.46 0.81 -1.38
CA SER A 76 -0.14 1.30 -0.96
C SER A 76 -0.05 1.51 0.55
N GLU A 77 -1.10 2.01 1.19
CA GLU A 77 -1.21 2.13 2.64
C GLU A 77 -1.03 0.77 3.33
N TYR A 78 -1.76 -0.25 2.86
CA TYR A 78 -1.68 -1.61 3.41
C TYR A 78 -0.41 -2.35 3.00
N ALA A 79 0.20 -2.02 1.86
CA ALA A 79 1.54 -2.48 1.50
C ALA A 79 2.58 -1.96 2.50
N ILE A 80 2.54 -0.67 2.86
CA ILE A 80 3.42 -0.07 3.87
C ILE A 80 3.17 -0.69 5.25
N LEU A 81 1.91 -0.89 5.64
CA LEU A 81 1.57 -1.60 6.88
C LEU A 81 2.20 -3.00 6.92
N THR A 82 2.11 -3.74 5.81
CA THR A 82 2.67 -5.09 5.70
C THR A 82 4.19 -5.08 5.79
N LEU A 83 4.86 -4.09 5.17
CA LEU A 83 6.30 -3.89 5.28
C LEU A 83 6.71 -3.63 6.73
N LEU A 84 6.01 -2.73 7.43
CA LEU A 84 6.28 -2.42 8.83
C LEU A 84 6.01 -3.63 9.74
N GLY A 85 4.96 -4.40 9.46
CA GLY A 85 4.68 -5.69 10.09
C GLY A 85 5.82 -6.70 9.88
N PHE A 86 6.30 -6.86 8.65
CA PHE A 86 7.43 -7.74 8.33
C PHE A 86 8.69 -7.37 9.12
N LEU A 87 9.00 -6.08 9.23
CA LEU A 87 10.15 -5.59 10.02
C LEU A 87 9.94 -5.79 11.53
N THR A 88 8.74 -5.51 12.02
CA THR A 88 8.35 -5.69 13.43
C THR A 88 8.50 -7.13 13.88
N PHE A 89 8.00 -8.06 13.06
CA PHE A 89 8.02 -9.50 13.33
C PHE A 89 9.24 -10.21 12.73
N SER A 90 10.32 -9.50 12.42
CA SER A 90 11.53 -10.06 11.81
C SER A 90 12.28 -11.08 12.68
N PHE A 91 11.90 -11.24 13.95
CA PHE A 91 12.38 -12.30 14.83
C PHE A 91 11.72 -13.66 14.57
N LEU A 92 10.64 -13.70 13.78
CA LEU A 92 10.01 -14.91 13.31
C LEU A 92 10.79 -15.52 12.13
N HIS A 93 10.73 -16.83 12.01
CA HIS A 93 11.45 -17.58 10.98
C HIS A 93 10.50 -18.43 10.12
N GLY A 94 10.98 -18.80 8.93
CA GLY A 94 10.24 -19.67 8.01
C GLY A 94 8.94 -19.03 7.52
N ARG A 95 7.87 -19.82 7.38
CA ARG A 95 6.58 -19.32 6.86
C ARG A 95 5.96 -18.22 7.73
N ARG A 96 6.25 -18.21 9.04
CA ARG A 96 5.67 -17.24 9.98
C ARG A 96 6.11 -15.81 9.72
N SER A 97 7.30 -15.59 9.17
CA SER A 97 7.77 -14.25 8.81
C SER A 97 6.94 -13.59 7.70
N PHE A 98 6.15 -14.38 6.96
CA PHE A 98 5.26 -13.89 5.90
C PHE A 98 3.79 -13.97 6.31
N LEU A 99 3.37 -15.06 6.97
CA LEU A 99 1.98 -15.28 7.36
C LEU A 99 1.49 -14.31 8.45
N ILE A 100 2.34 -13.93 9.39
CA ILE A 100 1.93 -13.02 10.47
C ILE A 100 1.72 -11.58 9.97
N PRO A 101 2.66 -10.97 9.21
CA PRO A 101 2.43 -9.65 8.63
C PRO A 101 1.17 -9.59 7.77
N ILE A 102 0.95 -10.57 6.88
CA ILE A 102 -0.25 -10.57 6.05
C ILE A 102 -1.54 -10.78 6.85
N GLY A 103 -1.49 -11.60 7.91
CA GLY A 103 -2.61 -11.77 8.82
C GLY A 103 -2.97 -10.48 9.56
N VAL A 104 -1.96 -9.72 10.00
CA VAL A 104 -2.16 -8.39 10.60
C VAL A 104 -2.79 -7.43 9.60
N THR A 105 -2.27 -7.38 8.37
CA THR A 105 -2.83 -6.53 7.30
C THR A 105 -4.28 -6.88 6.99
N PHE A 106 -4.60 -8.16 6.80
CA PHE A 106 -5.96 -8.63 6.52
C PHE A 106 -6.93 -8.29 7.67
N LEU A 107 -6.53 -8.57 8.92
CA LEU A 107 -7.36 -8.26 10.08
C LEU A 107 -7.56 -6.76 10.24
N TYR A 108 -6.52 -5.95 9.99
CA TYR A 108 -6.63 -4.51 10.07
C TYR A 108 -7.54 -3.94 8.97
N ALA A 109 -7.45 -4.45 7.74
CA ALA A 109 -8.37 -4.09 6.66
C ALA A 109 -9.82 -4.45 7.00
N CYS A 110 -10.06 -5.57 7.68
CA CYS A 110 -11.39 -5.89 8.19
C CYS A 110 -11.88 -4.87 9.23
N THR A 111 -11.01 -4.42 10.14
CA THR A 111 -11.39 -3.41 11.14
C THR A 111 -11.64 -2.04 10.50
N ASP A 112 -10.94 -1.74 9.41
CA ASP A 112 -11.08 -0.49 8.67
C ASP A 112 -12.41 -0.42 7.93
N GLU A 113 -12.75 -1.47 7.17
CA GLU A 113 -14.05 -1.58 6.50
C GLU A 113 -15.21 -1.61 7.50
N PHE A 114 -15.00 -2.20 8.68
CA PHE A 114 -15.97 -2.12 9.77
C PHE A 114 -16.11 -0.70 10.31
N HIS A 115 -15.01 0.05 10.49
CA HIS A 115 -15.05 1.46 10.86
C HIS A 115 -15.83 2.27 9.82
N GLN A 116 -15.58 2.05 8.54
CA GLN A 116 -16.20 2.80 7.45
C GLN A 116 -17.73 2.69 7.45
N LEU A 117 -18.32 1.62 8.01
CA LEU A 117 -19.77 1.52 8.21
C LEU A 117 -20.36 2.65 9.08
N PHE A 118 -19.52 3.31 9.88
CA PHE A 118 -19.90 4.43 10.75
C PHE A 118 -19.52 5.80 10.16
N VAL A 119 -18.93 5.84 8.96
CA VAL A 119 -18.50 7.07 8.29
C VAL A 119 -19.52 7.46 7.23
N PRO A 120 -19.98 8.72 7.17
CA PRO A 120 -20.98 9.15 6.20
C PRO A 120 -20.56 8.90 4.74
N GLY A 121 -21.47 8.32 3.95
CA GLY A 121 -21.28 8.02 2.53
C GLY A 121 -20.52 6.72 2.27
N ARG A 122 -19.64 6.28 3.18
CA ARG A 122 -18.85 5.06 3.06
C ARG A 122 -19.69 3.80 3.17
N ALA A 123 -19.22 2.74 2.51
CA ALA A 123 -19.80 1.41 2.62
C ALA A 123 -18.70 0.39 2.88
N GLY A 124 -18.82 -0.37 3.97
CA GLY A 124 -17.91 -1.49 4.25
C GLY A 124 -18.08 -2.60 3.22
N ARG A 125 -17.05 -2.87 2.44
CA ARG A 125 -17.02 -3.84 1.34
C ARG A 125 -15.92 -4.86 1.58
N PHE A 126 -16.30 -6.13 1.66
CA PHE A 126 -15.32 -7.21 1.75
C PHE A 126 -14.38 -7.26 0.53
N THR A 127 -14.81 -6.78 -0.64
CA THR A 127 -13.94 -6.65 -1.81
C THR A 127 -12.77 -5.71 -1.56
N ASP A 128 -12.96 -4.67 -0.75
CA ASP A 128 -11.94 -3.67 -0.44
C ASP A 128 -10.90 -4.26 0.51
N VAL A 129 -11.33 -5.06 1.51
CA VAL A 129 -10.43 -5.90 2.32
C VAL A 129 -9.51 -6.77 1.44
N LEU A 130 -10.06 -7.40 0.41
CA LEU A 130 -9.29 -8.27 -0.49
C LEU A 130 -8.29 -7.48 -1.35
N ILE A 131 -8.70 -6.31 -1.86
CA ILE A 131 -7.83 -5.40 -2.63
C ILE A 131 -6.66 -4.94 -1.76
N ASP A 132 -6.93 -4.47 -0.55
CA ASP A 132 -5.93 -3.96 0.37
C ASP A 132 -4.96 -5.05 0.85
N THR A 133 -5.49 -6.23 1.15
CA THR A 133 -4.68 -7.42 1.46
C THR A 133 -3.80 -7.80 0.27
N THR A 134 -4.28 -7.65 -0.97
CA THR A 134 -3.47 -7.89 -2.18
C THR A 134 -2.29 -6.93 -2.26
N GLY A 135 -2.47 -5.65 -1.88
CA GLY A 135 -1.36 -4.69 -1.73
C GLY A 135 -0.27 -5.21 -0.77
N GLY A 136 -0.69 -5.77 0.37
CA GLY A 136 0.21 -6.44 1.31
C GLY A 136 0.94 -7.65 0.73
N ILE A 137 0.25 -8.50 -0.03
CA ILE A 137 0.87 -9.66 -0.71
C ILE A 137 1.93 -9.19 -1.70
N ILE A 138 1.61 -8.18 -2.53
CA ILE A 138 2.56 -7.60 -3.51
C ILE A 138 3.83 -7.13 -2.80
N MET A 139 3.70 -6.43 -1.66
CA MET A 139 4.85 -6.00 -0.88
C MET A 139 5.71 -7.17 -0.39
N LEU A 140 5.10 -8.24 0.14
CA LEU A 140 5.87 -9.41 0.59
C LEU A 140 6.58 -10.12 -0.56
N LEU A 141 5.95 -10.21 -1.73
CA LEU A 141 6.58 -10.75 -2.94
C LEU A 141 7.78 -9.88 -3.36
N PHE A 142 7.64 -8.56 -3.31
CA PHE A 142 8.73 -7.63 -3.57
C PHE A 142 9.90 -7.82 -2.59
N ILE A 143 9.63 -7.93 -1.29
CA ILE A 143 10.65 -8.22 -0.27
C ILE A 143 11.33 -9.57 -0.54
N ALA A 144 10.57 -10.61 -0.86
CA ALA A 144 11.11 -11.93 -1.18
C ALA A 144 12.04 -11.87 -2.41
N LEU A 145 11.66 -11.13 -3.45
CA LEU A 145 12.47 -10.92 -4.65
C LEU A 145 13.77 -10.19 -4.32
N VAL A 146 13.70 -9.06 -3.63
CA VAL A 146 14.88 -8.25 -3.26
C VAL A 146 15.85 -9.06 -2.40
N THR A 147 15.34 -9.77 -1.39
CA THR A 147 16.17 -10.61 -0.51
C THR A 147 16.79 -11.80 -1.24
N HIS A 148 16.07 -12.42 -2.18
CA HIS A 148 16.61 -13.48 -3.03
C HIS A 148 17.76 -12.98 -3.92
N VAL A 149 17.57 -11.86 -4.61
CA VAL A 149 18.59 -11.24 -5.47
C VAL A 149 19.83 -10.83 -4.67
N ALA A 150 19.64 -10.22 -3.48
CA ALA A 150 20.73 -9.82 -2.61
C ALA A 150 21.57 -11.02 -2.13
N ARG A 151 20.92 -12.11 -1.70
CA ARG A 151 21.61 -13.34 -1.28
C ARG A 151 22.42 -13.96 -2.42
N LYS A 152 21.85 -14.04 -3.63
CA LYS A 152 22.54 -14.59 -4.81
C LYS A 152 23.81 -13.80 -5.15
N LYS A 153 23.77 -12.46 -5.07
CA LYS A 153 24.94 -11.59 -5.29
C LYS A 153 26.03 -11.80 -4.23
N HIS A 154 25.66 -11.92 -2.95
CA HIS A 154 26.62 -12.20 -1.87
C HIS A 154 27.30 -13.56 -2.03
N THR A 155 26.56 -14.61 -2.39
CA THR A 155 27.15 -15.94 -2.63
C THR A 155 28.08 -15.94 -3.84
N ALA A 156 27.71 -15.26 -4.93
CA ALA A 156 28.57 -15.14 -6.12
C ALA A 156 29.86 -14.35 -5.85
N GLY A 157 29.80 -13.27 -5.05
CA GLY A 157 30.97 -12.50 -4.63
C GLY A 157 31.91 -13.27 -3.69
N ALA A 158 31.35 -14.06 -2.76
CA ALA A 158 32.14 -14.88 -1.84
C ALA A 158 32.85 -16.05 -2.54
N VAL A 159 32.25 -16.62 -3.60
CA VAL A 159 32.91 -17.64 -4.43
C VAL A 159 34.06 -17.03 -5.24
N LYS A 160 33.89 -15.81 -5.76
CA LYS A 160 34.91 -15.13 -6.58
C LYS A 160 36.13 -14.65 -5.79
N GLN A 161 36.02 -14.46 -4.47
CA GLN A 161 37.16 -14.14 -3.59
C GLN A 161 37.99 -15.36 -3.16
N LYS A 162 37.48 -16.58 -3.40
CA LYS A 162 38.15 -17.83 -3.00
C LYS A 162 38.86 -18.56 -4.16
N ILE A 163 38.82 -17.99 -5.37
CA ILE A 163 39.51 -18.48 -6.58
C ILE A 163 40.60 -17.47 -6.92
#